data_AF-A0A8H6WD43-F1
#
_entry.id   AF-A0A8H6WD43-F1
#
_cell.length_a   1.000
_cell.length_b   1.000
_cell.length_c   1.000
_cell.angle_alpha   90.00
_cell.angle_beta   90.00
_cell.angle_gamma   90.00
#
_symmetry.space_group_name_H-M   'P 1'
#
loop_
_entity.id
_entity.type
_entity.pdbx_description
1 polymer ?
#
loop_
_entity_poly.entity_id
_entity_poly.type
_entity_poly.pdbx_seq_one_letter_code
_entity_poly.pdbx_strand_id
1 'polypeptide(L)'
;MLSPSLTLQLLAVLASSRCCSVSGANVQAPLIADDFGIPPHPNATGNFVFNTVSSLLQHWPNTRYHSGQNIVPAVVPKGTLLYHARNDDEIPLSAEWTALDPEFSHLYCRGAPKPCWLLTLVTTRPLQVLYFDGSSAAKSTEINGTLDTQDLLSWGAVLPGREDEEWEYPRLQALAKWGQENGFDAFLRMQLNFELMLCDFTRGLETVSLVQLQAEPEPIFMHHSYYSFFHSSEWHDHFPGDVRVQLDLTRIVSMYDTDLVPSLVGARWGLERREHRVLGISPEDVLAVRNRLRAAAA
;
A
#
# COMPACT_ATOMS: atom_id res chain seq x y z
N MET A 1 26.05 63.28 -36.12
CA MET A 1 27.28 64.06 -36.35
C MET A 1 28.27 63.73 -35.23
N LEU A 2 29.34 63.01 -35.59
CA LEU A 2 30.70 62.99 -35.05
C LEU A 2 30.94 62.94 -33.51
N SER A 3 31.32 61.74 -33.06
CA SER A 3 32.38 61.40 -32.06
C SER A 3 33.73 62.13 -32.40
N PRO A 4 34.81 62.23 -31.57
CA PRO A 4 35.25 61.28 -30.52
C PRO A 4 36.10 61.82 -29.33
N SER A 5 36.34 60.96 -28.32
CA SER A 5 37.68 60.83 -27.68
C SER A 5 37.80 59.46 -27.01
N LEU A 6 38.44 58.50 -27.71
CA LEU A 6 39.73 57.85 -27.37
C LEU A 6 39.67 56.89 -26.15
N THR A 7 39.52 55.59 -26.41
CA THR A 7 40.55 54.50 -26.37
C THR A 7 41.00 54.13 -24.95
N LEU A 8 40.60 52.99 -24.40
CA LEU A 8 40.98 51.58 -24.67
C LEU A 8 41.96 51.09 -23.59
N GLN A 9 41.50 50.19 -22.71
CA GLN A 9 42.24 49.13 -21.98
C GLN A 9 43.39 49.62 -21.04
N LEU A 10 43.65 49.10 -19.84
CA LEU A 10 43.77 47.71 -19.43
C LEU A 10 44.13 47.64 -17.91
N LEU A 11 43.61 46.63 -17.19
CA LEU A 11 44.12 45.96 -15.97
C LEU A 11 44.75 46.74 -14.78
N ALA A 12 44.16 46.50 -13.60
CA ALA A 12 44.78 46.00 -12.34
C ALA A 12 44.08 46.66 -11.13
N VAL A 13 43.08 46.00 -10.52
CA VAL A 13 43.23 45.04 -9.42
C VAL A 13 43.36 45.74 -8.04
N LEU A 14 42.35 45.43 -7.23
CA LEU A 14 42.30 45.30 -5.77
C LEU A 14 41.76 46.44 -4.90
N ALA A 15 40.71 45.98 -4.19
CA ALA A 15 40.42 46.24 -2.79
C ALA A 15 39.84 47.61 -2.48
N SER A 16 38.52 47.69 -2.48
CA SER A 16 37.74 47.49 -1.25
C SER A 16 36.31 47.99 -1.45
N SER A 17 35.32 47.13 -1.17
CA SER A 17 34.11 47.46 -0.39
C SER A 17 33.03 46.39 -0.55
N ARG A 18 32.82 45.66 0.55
CA ARG A 18 31.53 45.21 1.10
C ARG A 18 30.58 44.52 0.12
N CYS A 19 30.74 43.21 -0.02
CA CYS A 19 29.64 42.33 -0.39
C CYS A 19 28.93 41.89 0.89
N CYS A 20 27.61 42.03 0.94
CA CYS A 20 26.76 41.54 2.01
C CYS A 20 26.98 40.03 2.21
N SER A 21 27.53 39.65 3.36
CA SER A 21 27.53 38.26 3.82
C SER A 21 26.11 37.89 4.23
N VAL A 22 25.33 37.32 3.29
CA VAL A 22 24.20 36.48 3.66
C VAL A 22 24.82 35.24 4.29
N SER A 23 24.82 35.20 5.62
CA SER A 23 25.20 34.01 6.37
C SER A 23 24.12 32.97 6.08
N GLY A 24 24.35 32.13 5.07
CA GLY A 24 23.60 30.90 4.89
C GLY A 24 23.77 30.11 6.17
N ALA A 25 22.72 30.04 6.99
CA ALA A 25 22.65 29.07 8.05
C ALA A 25 22.68 27.70 7.37
N ASN A 26 23.88 27.15 7.25
CA ASN A 26 24.09 25.77 6.91
C ASN A 26 23.54 25.01 8.12
N VAL A 27 22.24 24.70 8.09
CA VAL A 27 21.66 23.69 8.98
C VAL A 27 22.17 22.37 8.44
N GLN A 28 23.47 22.13 8.62
CA GLN A 28 23.95 20.79 8.80
C GLN A 28 23.20 20.30 10.03
N ALA A 29 22.24 19.40 9.81
CA ALA A 29 21.79 18.52 10.88
C ALA A 29 23.06 18.12 11.62
N PRO A 30 23.13 18.30 12.97
CA PRO A 30 24.31 17.89 13.70
C PRO A 30 24.61 16.48 13.22
N LEU A 31 25.82 16.26 12.70
CA LEU A 31 26.31 14.91 12.58
C LEU A 31 26.16 14.37 13.99
N ILE A 32 25.11 13.57 14.20
CA ILE A 32 25.02 12.74 15.38
C ILE A 32 26.33 11.99 15.28
N ALA A 33 27.26 12.30 16.18
CA ALA A 33 28.39 11.44 16.39
C ALA A 33 27.73 10.16 16.87
N ASP A 34 27.39 9.28 15.91
CA ASP A 34 26.87 7.96 16.18
C ASP A 34 27.99 7.29 16.96
N ASP A 35 27.87 7.35 18.29
CA ASP A 35 28.70 6.56 19.16
C ASP A 35 28.21 5.13 18.94
N PHE A 36 28.75 4.49 17.90
CA PHE A 36 28.39 3.14 17.44
C PHE A 36 28.48 2.08 18.56
N GLY A 37 29.03 2.43 19.74
CA GLY A 37 29.05 1.60 20.95
C GLY A 37 27.81 1.69 21.83
N ILE A 38 26.89 2.65 21.62
CA ILE A 38 25.64 2.76 22.39
C ILE A 38 24.56 1.95 21.67
N PRO A 39 23.95 0.94 22.32
CA PRO A 39 22.84 0.21 21.71
C PRO A 39 21.66 1.15 21.46
N PRO A 40 20.87 0.92 20.39
CA PRO A 40 19.65 1.69 20.16
C PRO A 40 18.72 1.59 21.37
N HIS A 41 17.89 2.63 21.57
CA HIS A 41 16.88 2.62 22.62
C HIS A 41 16.00 1.35 22.50
N PRO A 42 15.61 0.67 23.59
CA PRO A 42 14.83 -0.57 23.51
C PRO A 42 13.50 -0.44 22.76
N ASN A 43 12.92 0.77 22.75
CA ASN A 43 11.70 1.10 21.98
C ASN A 43 11.99 1.69 20.59
N ALA A 44 13.24 1.67 20.11
CA ALA A 44 13.56 2.16 18.78
C ALA A 44 12.92 1.25 17.72
N THR A 45 12.15 1.85 16.84
CA THR A 45 11.40 1.14 15.78
C THR A 45 11.87 1.48 14.38
N GLY A 46 12.85 2.39 14.23
CA GLY A 46 13.31 2.89 12.93
C GLY A 46 13.78 1.78 12.00
N ASN A 47 14.49 0.77 12.52
CA ASN A 47 14.90 -0.40 11.76
C ASN A 47 13.70 -1.19 11.18
N PHE A 48 12.57 -1.24 11.89
CA PHE A 48 11.35 -1.89 11.38
C PHE A 48 10.72 -1.09 10.25
N VAL A 49 10.70 0.25 10.34
CA VAL A 49 10.21 1.12 9.27
C VAL A 49 11.04 0.91 7.99
N PHE A 50 12.36 1.02 8.08
CA PHE A 50 13.24 0.82 6.91
C PHE A 50 13.13 -0.59 6.32
N ASN A 51 13.07 -1.61 7.18
CA ASN A 51 12.92 -2.99 6.70
C ASN A 51 11.56 -3.24 6.06
N THR A 52 10.47 -2.62 6.56
CA THR A 52 9.18 -2.74 5.87
C THR A 52 9.20 -1.99 4.55
N VAL A 53 9.75 -0.77 4.47
CA VAL A 53 9.84 -0.03 3.19
C VAL A 53 10.57 -0.85 2.12
N SER A 54 11.65 -1.54 2.47
CA SER A 54 12.35 -2.43 1.52
C SER A 54 11.58 -3.70 1.14
N SER A 55 10.48 -3.99 1.84
CA SER A 55 9.67 -5.19 1.72
C SER A 55 8.32 -4.96 1.02
N LEU A 56 7.94 -3.70 0.79
CA LEU A 56 6.64 -3.36 0.18
C LEU A 56 6.52 -4.03 -1.20
N LEU A 57 5.29 -4.44 -1.52
CA LEU A 57 4.90 -5.10 -2.78
C LEU A 57 5.58 -6.46 -3.04
N GLN A 58 6.30 -7.03 -2.07
CA GLN A 58 6.88 -8.36 -2.16
C GLN A 58 6.07 -9.39 -1.38
N HIS A 59 6.09 -10.65 -1.79
CA HIS A 59 5.36 -11.72 -1.13
C HIS A 59 6.07 -12.18 0.17
N TRP A 60 7.25 -12.82 0.11
CA TRP A 60 7.86 -13.48 1.28
C TRP A 60 8.10 -12.61 2.52
N PRO A 61 8.64 -11.38 2.39
CA PRO A 61 8.84 -10.53 3.56
C PRO A 61 7.52 -10.18 4.28
N ASN A 62 6.45 -9.94 3.51
CA ASN A 62 5.13 -9.64 4.05
C ASN A 62 4.47 -10.89 4.64
N THR A 63 4.68 -12.08 4.07
CA THR A 63 4.27 -13.36 4.69
C THR A 63 4.97 -13.62 6.02
N ARG A 64 6.27 -13.27 6.12
CA ARG A 64 7.03 -13.43 7.37
C ARG A 64 6.59 -12.47 8.47
N TYR A 65 6.16 -11.26 8.11
CA TYR A 65 5.63 -10.23 9.00
C TYR A 65 4.17 -9.92 8.66
N HIS A 66 3.35 -10.98 8.76
CA HIS A 66 1.99 -11.07 8.24
C HIS A 66 1.01 -10.01 8.73
N SER A 67 1.15 -9.48 9.96
CA SER A 67 0.17 -8.53 10.50
C SER A 67 0.12 -7.21 9.71
N GLY A 68 1.23 -6.83 9.07
CA GLY A 68 1.37 -5.52 8.44
C GLY A 68 1.34 -4.40 9.48
N GLN A 69 2.14 -3.35 9.29
CA GLN A 69 2.19 -2.20 10.20
C GLN A 69 2.21 -0.88 9.45
N ASN A 70 1.92 -0.88 8.14
CA ASN A 70 2.03 0.30 7.30
C ASN A 70 0.81 0.41 6.37
N ILE A 71 0.34 1.64 6.25
CA ILE A 71 -0.65 2.02 5.25
C ILE A 71 0.05 2.99 4.31
N VAL A 72 0.19 2.59 3.05
CA VAL A 72 1.01 3.29 2.06
C VAL A 72 0.12 3.86 0.95
N PRO A 73 0.03 5.19 0.80
CA PRO A 73 -0.60 5.77 -0.37
C PRO A 73 0.12 5.34 -1.65
N ALA A 74 -0.66 5.07 -2.69
CA ALA A 74 -0.15 4.54 -3.95
C ALA A 74 -1.04 4.96 -5.11
N VAL A 75 -0.50 4.79 -6.32
CA VAL A 75 -1.21 5.05 -7.57
C VAL A 75 -1.13 3.81 -8.45
N VAL A 76 -2.27 3.36 -8.95
CA VAL A 76 -2.32 2.45 -10.11
C VAL A 76 -2.35 3.33 -11.36
N PRO A 77 -1.33 3.27 -12.24
CA PRO A 77 -1.27 4.12 -13.42
C PRO A 77 -2.45 3.89 -14.37
N LYS A 78 -2.68 4.85 -15.27
CA LYS A 78 -3.56 4.68 -16.42
C LYS A 78 -2.99 3.59 -17.35
N GLY A 79 -3.87 2.76 -17.92
CA GLY A 79 -3.50 1.70 -18.85
C GLY A 79 -3.11 0.39 -18.16
N THR A 80 -3.28 0.28 -16.84
CA THR A 80 -3.07 -0.97 -16.11
C THR A 80 -4.26 -1.89 -16.32
N LEU A 81 -3.98 -3.16 -16.64
CA LEU A 81 -5.00 -4.20 -16.74
C LEU A 81 -5.35 -4.73 -15.35
N LEU A 82 -6.64 -4.89 -15.09
CA LEU A 82 -7.19 -5.49 -13.89
C LEU A 82 -8.09 -6.66 -14.30
N TYR A 83 -8.11 -7.71 -13.48
CA TYR A 83 -8.83 -8.95 -13.78
C TYR A 83 -9.84 -9.27 -12.68
N HIS A 84 -11.04 -9.68 -13.07
CA HIS A 84 -12.09 -10.07 -12.15
C HIS A 84 -12.86 -11.27 -12.71
N ALA A 85 -12.76 -12.41 -12.05
CA ALA A 85 -13.48 -13.60 -12.44
C ALA A 85 -14.72 -13.73 -11.55
N ARG A 86 -15.82 -14.16 -12.14
CA ARG A 86 -17.11 -14.23 -11.45
C ARG A 86 -17.99 -15.32 -12.03
N ASN A 87 -19.03 -15.69 -11.30
CA ASN A 87 -19.93 -16.79 -11.66
C ASN A 87 -21.12 -16.38 -12.55
N ASP A 88 -21.12 -15.17 -13.08
CA ASP A 88 -22.13 -14.62 -13.98
C ASP A 88 -21.47 -13.68 -15.01
N ASP A 89 -22.21 -13.23 -16.02
CA ASP A 89 -21.72 -12.39 -17.13
C ASP A 89 -21.98 -10.89 -16.92
N GLU A 90 -22.09 -10.43 -15.68
CA GLU A 90 -22.36 -9.03 -15.38
C GLU A 90 -21.08 -8.23 -15.07
N ILE A 91 -21.06 -6.96 -15.46
CA ILE A 91 -20.03 -6.02 -15.01
C ILE A 91 -20.49 -5.50 -13.64
N PRO A 92 -19.69 -5.66 -12.56
CA PRO A 92 -20.05 -5.11 -11.26
C PRO A 92 -20.33 -3.60 -11.36
N LEU A 93 -21.26 -3.12 -10.54
CA LEU A 93 -21.49 -1.68 -10.35
C LEU A 93 -21.01 -1.21 -8.97
N SER A 94 -20.82 -2.13 -8.03
CA SER A 94 -20.45 -1.84 -6.64
C SER A 94 -19.01 -2.25 -6.33
N ALA A 95 -18.60 -2.03 -5.09
CA ALA A 95 -17.30 -2.42 -4.61
C ALA A 95 -17.11 -3.95 -4.65
N GLU A 96 -16.06 -4.41 -5.32
CA GLU A 96 -15.66 -5.81 -5.46
C GLU A 96 -14.13 -5.92 -5.64
N TRP A 97 -13.60 -7.14 -5.67
CA TRP A 97 -12.16 -7.42 -5.80
C TRP A 97 -11.72 -7.52 -7.25
N THR A 98 -10.53 -7.03 -7.55
CA THR A 98 -9.82 -7.29 -8.81
C THR A 98 -8.42 -7.74 -8.49
N ALA A 99 -7.86 -8.61 -9.33
CA ALA A 99 -6.47 -9.00 -9.26
C ALA A 99 -5.64 -8.26 -10.30
N LEU A 100 -4.34 -8.16 -10.04
CA LEU A 100 -3.38 -7.68 -11.02
C LEU A 100 -2.96 -8.79 -12.01
N ASP A 101 -3.07 -10.05 -11.60
CA ASP A 101 -2.80 -11.23 -12.43
C ASP A 101 -4.09 -12.03 -12.72
N PRO A 102 -4.35 -12.44 -13.98
CA PRO A 102 -5.56 -13.18 -14.32
C PRO A 102 -5.62 -14.54 -13.61
N GLU A 103 -4.48 -15.20 -13.39
CA GLU A 103 -4.37 -16.48 -12.71
C GLU A 103 -4.89 -16.42 -11.27
N PHE A 104 -4.63 -15.32 -10.57
CA PHE A 104 -5.15 -15.11 -9.23
C PHE A 104 -6.66 -14.86 -9.26
N SER A 105 -7.11 -14.04 -10.23
CA SER A 105 -8.51 -13.69 -10.38
C SER A 105 -9.42 -14.92 -10.54
N HIS A 106 -8.94 -16.03 -11.11
CA HIS A 106 -9.73 -17.25 -11.28
C HIS A 106 -10.25 -17.83 -9.95
N LEU A 107 -9.58 -17.57 -8.82
CA LEU A 107 -10.02 -18.04 -7.50
C LEU A 107 -11.31 -17.39 -6.99
N TYR A 108 -11.74 -16.29 -7.62
CA TYR A 108 -13.01 -15.64 -7.31
C TYR A 108 -14.21 -16.44 -7.84
N CYS A 109 -14.03 -17.22 -8.91
CA CYS A 109 -15.03 -18.19 -9.35
C CYS A 109 -15.05 -19.39 -8.40
N ARG A 110 -16.09 -19.48 -7.56
CA ARG A 110 -16.23 -20.58 -6.58
C ARG A 110 -17.47 -21.42 -6.84
N GLY A 111 -17.36 -22.72 -6.55
CA GLY A 111 -18.51 -23.60 -6.35
C GLY A 111 -19.21 -24.02 -7.63
N ALA A 112 -18.48 -24.71 -8.52
CA ALA A 112 -19.06 -25.28 -9.72
C ALA A 112 -19.87 -26.57 -9.45
N PRO A 113 -20.66 -27.06 -10.42
CA PRO A 113 -20.78 -26.62 -11.80
C PRO A 113 -21.52 -25.27 -11.91
N LYS A 114 -20.78 -24.19 -12.13
CA LYS A 114 -21.22 -22.83 -12.40
C LYS A 114 -20.30 -22.29 -13.49
N PRO A 115 -20.83 -21.48 -14.43
CA PRO A 115 -19.96 -20.80 -15.38
C PRO A 115 -18.98 -19.89 -14.62
N CYS A 116 -17.80 -19.70 -15.21
CA CYS A 116 -16.82 -18.74 -14.75
C CYS A 116 -16.53 -17.78 -15.91
N TRP A 117 -16.69 -16.49 -15.66
CA TRP A 117 -16.47 -15.42 -16.62
C TRP A 117 -15.29 -14.58 -16.16
N LEU A 118 -14.32 -14.37 -17.05
CA LEU A 118 -13.19 -13.47 -16.82
C LEU A 118 -13.49 -12.11 -17.43
N LEU A 119 -13.70 -11.13 -16.56
CA LEU A 119 -13.78 -9.71 -16.90
C LEU A 119 -12.36 -9.11 -16.88
N THR A 120 -11.92 -8.60 -18.03
CA THR A 120 -10.68 -7.83 -18.14
C THR A 120 -11.02 -6.35 -18.26
N LEU A 121 -10.45 -5.55 -17.36
CA LEU A 121 -10.64 -4.11 -17.27
C LEU A 121 -9.32 -3.40 -17.55
N VAL A 122 -9.40 -2.16 -18.02
CA VAL A 122 -8.24 -1.26 -18.12
C VAL A 122 -8.52 0.05 -17.39
N THR A 123 -7.54 0.53 -16.63
CA THR A 123 -7.66 1.85 -15.98
C THR A 123 -7.60 2.98 -17.01
N THR A 124 -8.59 3.87 -17.02
CA THR A 124 -8.68 4.98 -17.98
C THR A 124 -8.06 6.28 -17.45
N ARG A 125 -7.74 6.31 -16.16
CA ARG A 125 -7.01 7.36 -15.43
C ARG A 125 -6.18 6.72 -14.30
N PRO A 126 -5.24 7.46 -13.68
CA PRO A 126 -4.62 7.01 -12.45
C PRO A 126 -5.67 6.79 -11.35
N LEU A 127 -5.61 5.64 -10.68
CA LEU A 127 -6.44 5.34 -9.51
C LEU A 127 -5.65 5.61 -8.23
N GLN A 128 -6.24 6.34 -7.29
CA GLN A 128 -5.65 6.59 -5.97
C GLN A 128 -5.93 5.38 -5.07
N VAL A 129 -4.89 4.82 -4.46
CA VAL A 129 -4.99 3.55 -3.72
C VAL A 129 -4.32 3.69 -2.35
N LEU A 130 -4.85 2.99 -1.35
CA LEU A 130 -4.12 2.72 -0.10
C LEU A 130 -3.69 1.26 -0.08
N TYR A 131 -2.40 1.01 0.13
CA TYR A 131 -1.83 -0.32 0.29
C TYR A 131 -1.68 -0.68 1.77
N PHE A 132 -2.27 -1.79 2.16
CA PHE A 132 -2.03 -2.43 3.45
C PHE A 132 -0.93 -3.48 3.30
N ASP A 133 0.21 -3.28 3.96
CA ASP A 133 1.32 -4.25 3.94
C ASP A 133 0.99 -5.52 4.74
N GLY A 134 1.97 -6.42 4.85
CA GLY A 134 1.77 -7.75 5.43
C GLY A 134 0.92 -8.65 4.54
N SER A 135 0.46 -9.76 5.11
CA SER A 135 -0.49 -10.67 4.46
C SER A 135 -1.92 -10.19 4.68
N SER A 136 -2.19 -8.95 4.30
CA SER A 136 -3.44 -8.23 4.55
C SER A 136 -4.69 -8.81 3.86
N ALA A 137 -4.57 -9.83 3.02
CA ALA A 137 -5.71 -10.60 2.50
C ALA A 137 -5.83 -12.01 3.10
N ALA A 138 -4.94 -12.39 4.04
CA ALA A 138 -5.00 -13.70 4.69
C ALA A 138 -6.06 -13.71 5.80
N LYS A 139 -7.11 -14.50 5.59
CA LYS A 139 -8.17 -14.78 6.56
C LYS A 139 -7.77 -15.99 7.39
N SER A 140 -7.49 -15.80 8.67
CA SER A 140 -7.10 -16.88 9.56
C SER A 140 -7.44 -16.54 11.01
N THR A 141 -7.99 -17.51 11.72
CA THR A 141 -8.17 -17.46 13.18
C THR A 141 -6.93 -17.97 13.92
N GLU A 142 -5.98 -18.58 13.21
CA GLU A 142 -4.71 -19.06 13.75
C GLU A 142 -3.59 -18.03 13.59
N ILE A 143 -3.61 -17.28 12.49
CA ILE A 143 -2.66 -16.22 12.17
C ILE A 143 -3.34 -14.88 12.42
N ASN A 144 -3.06 -14.30 13.58
CA ASN A 144 -3.70 -13.08 14.04
C ASN A 144 -3.11 -11.81 13.42
N GLY A 145 -3.95 -10.79 13.28
CA GLY A 145 -3.49 -9.42 12.99
C GLY A 145 -3.32 -9.05 11.54
N THR A 146 -3.55 -9.96 10.59
CA THR A 146 -3.45 -9.69 9.15
C THR A 146 -4.43 -8.60 8.67
N LEU A 147 -5.60 -8.48 9.31
CA LEU A 147 -6.64 -7.53 8.93
C LEU A 147 -6.66 -6.25 9.80
N ASP A 148 -5.72 -6.13 10.74
CA ASP A 148 -5.69 -5.09 11.78
C ASP A 148 -5.75 -3.66 11.24
N THR A 149 -4.91 -3.36 10.25
CA THR A 149 -4.80 -2.01 9.66
C THR A 149 -6.04 -1.66 8.81
N GLN A 150 -6.66 -2.66 8.18
CA GLN A 150 -7.91 -2.49 7.45
C GLN A 150 -9.08 -2.20 8.39
N ASP A 151 -9.19 -2.95 9.49
CA ASP A 151 -10.25 -2.77 10.49
C ASP A 151 -10.16 -1.40 11.16
N LEU A 152 -8.94 -0.95 11.47
CA LEU A 152 -8.68 0.40 11.97
C LEU A 152 -9.23 1.46 11.01
N LEU A 153 -8.97 1.32 9.71
CA LEU A 153 -9.45 2.30 8.73
C LEU A 153 -10.96 2.21 8.50
N SER A 154 -11.50 0.99 8.51
CA SER A 154 -12.92 0.67 8.28
C SER A 154 -13.81 1.16 9.43
N TRP A 155 -13.48 0.74 10.65
CA TRP A 155 -14.35 0.82 11.82
C TRP A 155 -13.77 1.65 12.95
N GLY A 156 -12.51 2.10 12.83
CA GLY A 156 -11.84 2.88 13.88
C GLY A 156 -11.35 2.04 15.05
N ALA A 157 -11.34 0.71 14.94
CA ALA A 157 -10.82 -0.21 15.92
C ALA A 157 -10.54 -1.57 15.27
N VAL A 158 -9.60 -2.34 15.82
CA VAL A 158 -9.42 -3.76 15.51
C VAL A 158 -10.56 -4.53 16.16
N LEU A 159 -11.25 -5.38 15.40
CA LEU A 159 -12.41 -6.13 15.89
C LEU A 159 -12.14 -7.65 15.82
N PRO A 160 -11.60 -8.25 16.91
CA PRO A 160 -11.39 -9.70 16.97
C PRO A 160 -12.67 -10.48 16.69
N GLY A 161 -12.54 -11.61 15.99
CA GLY A 161 -13.68 -12.43 15.55
C GLY A 161 -14.29 -11.97 14.23
N ARG A 162 -13.65 -11.04 13.51
CA ARG A 162 -14.04 -10.60 12.16
C ARG A 162 -13.03 -11.00 11.09
N GLU A 163 -12.20 -12.01 11.36
CA GLU A 163 -11.13 -12.45 10.47
C GLU A 163 -11.60 -13.39 9.35
N ASP A 164 -12.84 -13.86 9.40
CA ASP A 164 -13.41 -14.81 8.44
C ASP A 164 -14.00 -14.15 7.17
N GLU A 165 -14.45 -14.99 6.24
CA GLU A 165 -15.00 -14.56 4.94
C GLU A 165 -16.34 -13.81 5.08
N GLU A 166 -17.10 -13.98 6.16
CA GLU A 166 -18.39 -13.31 6.35
C GLU A 166 -18.23 -11.79 6.50
N TRP A 167 -17.08 -11.35 7.01
CA TRP A 167 -16.77 -9.95 7.27
C TRP A 167 -16.05 -9.23 6.13
N GLU A 168 -15.66 -9.92 5.06
CA GLU A 168 -14.92 -9.34 3.94
C GLU A 168 -15.75 -8.31 3.16
N TYR A 169 -17.01 -8.61 2.84
CA TYR A 169 -17.90 -7.64 2.20
C TYR A 169 -18.23 -6.43 3.11
N PRO A 170 -18.63 -6.62 4.39
CA PRO A 170 -18.80 -5.50 5.31
C PRO A 170 -17.56 -4.62 5.47
N ARG A 171 -16.35 -5.21 5.50
CA ARG A 171 -15.08 -4.49 5.54
C ARG A 171 -14.86 -3.70 4.26
N LEU A 172 -15.01 -4.34 3.10
CA LEU A 172 -14.91 -3.67 1.80
C LEU A 172 -15.89 -2.49 1.69
N GLN A 173 -17.15 -2.66 2.09
CA GLN A 173 -18.12 -1.57 2.06
C GLN A 173 -17.73 -0.40 2.98
N ALA A 174 -17.23 -0.68 4.18
CA ALA A 174 -16.75 0.35 5.10
C ALA A 174 -15.51 1.07 4.58
N LEU A 175 -14.54 0.32 4.03
CA LEU A 175 -13.37 0.86 3.36
C LEU A 175 -13.76 1.70 2.15
N ALA A 176 -14.63 1.20 1.28
CA ALA A 176 -15.07 1.89 0.07
C ALA A 176 -15.78 3.21 0.40
N LYS A 177 -16.67 3.21 1.40
CA LYS A 177 -17.30 4.43 1.90
C LYS A 177 -16.25 5.44 2.37
N TRP A 178 -15.33 5.01 3.24
CA TRP A 178 -14.28 5.91 3.75
C TRP A 178 -13.34 6.37 2.63
N GLY A 179 -12.95 5.49 1.72
CA GLY A 179 -12.04 5.78 0.61
C GLY A 179 -12.64 6.83 -0.32
N GLN A 180 -13.89 6.63 -0.76
CA GLN A 180 -14.59 7.56 -1.65
C GLN A 180 -14.77 8.95 -1.03
N GLU A 181 -15.11 9.03 0.27
CA GLU A 181 -15.20 10.30 1.01
C GLU A 181 -13.87 11.05 1.07
N ASN A 182 -12.75 10.34 0.93
CA ASN A 182 -11.40 10.89 1.07
C ASN A 182 -10.58 10.79 -0.22
N GLY A 183 -11.20 10.53 -1.39
CA GLY A 183 -10.52 10.57 -2.69
C GLY A 183 -9.72 9.32 -3.08
N PHE A 184 -9.90 8.19 -2.39
CA PHE A 184 -9.32 6.90 -2.77
C PHE A 184 -10.31 6.06 -3.58
N ASP A 185 -9.79 5.42 -4.63
CA ASP A 185 -10.55 4.59 -5.57
C ASP A 185 -10.53 3.11 -5.20
N ALA A 186 -9.47 2.65 -4.52
CA ALA A 186 -9.28 1.25 -4.19
C ALA A 186 -8.33 1.03 -3.01
N PHE A 187 -8.26 -0.21 -2.55
CA PHE A 187 -7.35 -0.66 -1.51
C PHE A 187 -6.55 -1.88 -1.98
N LEU A 188 -5.23 -1.80 -1.92
CA LEU A 188 -4.35 -2.91 -2.26
C LEU A 188 -4.05 -3.74 -1.01
N ARG A 189 -4.08 -5.06 -1.16
CA ARG A 189 -3.71 -6.01 -0.11
C ARG A 189 -3.16 -7.31 -0.71
N MET A 190 -2.56 -8.15 0.13
CA MET A 190 -1.83 -9.33 -0.34
C MET A 190 -2.06 -10.55 0.55
N GLN A 191 -2.19 -11.74 -0.04
CA GLN A 191 -2.08 -13.02 0.69
C GLN A 191 -0.85 -13.81 0.22
N LEU A 192 -0.91 -14.34 -1.00
CA LEU A 192 0.28 -14.81 -1.75
C LEU A 192 0.47 -13.96 -3.01
N ASN A 193 -0.63 -13.47 -3.59
CA ASN A 193 -0.66 -12.50 -4.68
C ASN A 193 -1.46 -11.23 -4.23
N PHE A 194 -1.40 -10.18 -5.04
CA PHE A 194 -1.96 -8.87 -4.81
C PHE A 194 -3.36 -8.72 -5.43
N GLU A 195 -4.27 -8.17 -4.64
CA GLU A 195 -5.60 -7.77 -5.09
C GLU A 195 -5.93 -6.34 -4.71
N LEU A 196 -6.67 -5.69 -5.59
CA LEU A 196 -7.30 -4.40 -5.37
C LEU A 196 -8.76 -4.61 -5.01
N MET A 197 -9.14 -4.14 -3.84
CA MET A 197 -10.54 -3.95 -3.49
C MET A 197 -11.00 -2.62 -4.09
N LEU A 198 -11.65 -2.67 -5.25
CA LEU A 198 -12.16 -1.49 -5.94
C LEU A 198 -13.44 -1.00 -5.25
N CYS A 199 -13.61 0.33 -5.16
CA CYS A 199 -14.81 0.91 -4.54
C CYS A 199 -15.98 1.07 -5.52
N ASP A 200 -15.69 1.23 -6.82
CA ASP A 200 -16.68 1.54 -7.86
C ASP A 200 -16.12 1.18 -9.25
N PHE A 201 -16.75 0.20 -9.91
CA PHE A 201 -16.35 -0.28 -11.23
C PHE A 201 -16.74 0.67 -12.37
N THR A 202 -17.57 1.68 -12.11
CA THR A 202 -18.05 2.65 -13.11
C THR A 202 -17.13 3.86 -13.27
N ARG A 203 -16.11 4.01 -12.42
CA ARG A 203 -15.26 5.21 -12.34
C ARG A 203 -13.79 4.93 -12.62
N GLY A 204 -13.33 5.36 -13.79
CA GLY A 204 -11.90 5.30 -14.15
C GLY A 204 -11.46 3.94 -14.70
N LEU A 205 -12.42 3.13 -15.17
CA LEU A 205 -12.22 1.82 -15.76
C LEU A 205 -12.99 1.72 -17.07
N GLU A 206 -12.50 0.88 -17.97
CA GLU A 206 -13.17 0.47 -19.20
C GLU A 206 -13.07 -1.05 -19.36
N THR A 207 -14.15 -1.67 -19.83
CA THR A 207 -14.16 -3.11 -20.12
C THR A 207 -13.40 -3.39 -21.41
N VAL A 208 -12.35 -4.19 -21.31
CA VAL A 208 -11.58 -4.68 -22.47
C VAL A 208 -12.25 -5.93 -23.02
N SER A 209 -12.62 -6.87 -22.16
CA SER A 209 -13.26 -8.12 -22.55
C SER A 209 -14.03 -8.75 -21.41
N LEU A 210 -15.03 -9.57 -21.76
CA LEU A 210 -15.75 -10.46 -20.87
C LEU A 210 -15.86 -11.81 -21.57
N VAL A 211 -15.17 -12.82 -21.05
CA VAL A 211 -15.04 -14.13 -21.71
C VAL A 211 -15.40 -15.24 -20.75
N GLN A 212 -16.23 -16.17 -21.20
CA GLN A 212 -16.49 -17.39 -20.46
C GLN A 212 -15.27 -18.31 -20.52
N LEU A 213 -14.72 -18.66 -19.36
CA LEU A 213 -13.68 -19.67 -19.25
C LEU A 213 -14.29 -21.05 -19.49
N GLN A 214 -13.52 -21.94 -20.13
CA GLN A 214 -13.97 -23.29 -20.40
C GLN A 214 -14.27 -24.01 -19.08
N ALA A 215 -15.47 -24.61 -19.01
CA ALA A 215 -15.90 -25.35 -17.83
C ALA A 215 -15.12 -26.67 -17.73
N GLU A 216 -14.14 -26.70 -16.84
CA GLU A 216 -13.53 -27.94 -16.35
C GLU A 216 -14.36 -28.50 -15.18
N PRO A 217 -14.34 -29.82 -14.93
CA PRO A 217 -14.88 -30.37 -13.67
C PRO A 217 -14.21 -29.72 -12.45
N GLU A 218 -15.00 -29.40 -11.41
CA GLU A 218 -14.56 -28.70 -10.18
C GLU A 218 -13.16 -29.11 -9.67
N PRO A 219 -12.86 -30.42 -9.45
CA PRO A 219 -11.57 -30.81 -8.91
C PRO A 219 -10.38 -30.43 -9.80
N ILE A 220 -10.58 -30.47 -11.13
CA ILE A 220 -9.57 -30.11 -12.13
C ILE A 220 -9.42 -28.59 -12.17
N PHE A 221 -10.55 -27.87 -12.21
CA PHE A 221 -10.57 -26.41 -12.20
C PHE A 221 -9.84 -25.84 -10.98
N MET A 222 -10.15 -26.35 -9.79
CA MET A 222 -9.50 -25.90 -8.54
C MET A 222 -8.01 -26.22 -8.54
N HIS A 223 -7.59 -27.41 -8.98
CA HIS A 223 -6.17 -27.76 -9.04
C HIS A 223 -5.39 -26.86 -10.01
N HIS A 224 -5.94 -26.59 -11.20
CA HIS A 224 -5.32 -25.69 -12.17
C HIS A 224 -5.28 -24.25 -11.67
N SER A 225 -6.37 -23.77 -11.04
CA SER A 225 -6.46 -22.41 -10.50
C SER A 225 -5.50 -22.20 -9.34
N TYR A 226 -5.39 -23.15 -8.41
CA TYR A 226 -4.40 -23.08 -7.34
C TYR A 226 -2.97 -23.12 -7.88
N TYR A 227 -2.66 -24.02 -8.82
CA TYR A 227 -1.32 -24.06 -9.42
C TYR A 227 -0.96 -22.73 -10.09
N SER A 228 -1.87 -22.17 -10.87
CA SER A 228 -1.67 -20.89 -11.56
C SER A 228 -1.57 -19.72 -10.58
N PHE A 229 -2.35 -19.75 -9.50
CA PHE A 229 -2.26 -18.79 -8.40
C PHE A 229 -0.90 -18.84 -7.70
N PHE A 230 -0.41 -20.01 -7.31
CA PHE A 230 0.92 -20.15 -6.70
C PHE A 230 2.01 -19.67 -7.66
N HIS A 231 1.98 -20.12 -8.92
CA HIS A 231 2.98 -19.75 -9.92
C HIS A 231 2.99 -18.24 -10.23
N SER A 232 1.82 -17.59 -10.32
CA SER A 232 1.77 -16.13 -10.49
C SER A 232 2.20 -15.37 -9.24
N SER A 233 1.96 -15.93 -8.05
CA SER A 233 2.42 -15.33 -6.77
C SER A 233 3.95 -15.26 -6.69
N GLU A 234 4.65 -16.28 -7.20
CA GLU A 234 6.12 -16.35 -7.20
C GLU A 234 6.77 -15.19 -7.97
N TRP A 235 6.07 -14.55 -8.92
CA TRP A 235 6.58 -13.38 -9.64
C TRP A 235 6.86 -12.19 -8.71
N HIS A 236 6.24 -12.18 -7.54
CA HIS A 236 6.33 -11.10 -6.56
C HIS A 236 7.18 -11.51 -5.33
N ASP A 237 7.85 -12.65 -5.35
CA ASP A 237 8.62 -13.18 -4.20
C ASP A 237 9.77 -12.26 -3.76
N HIS A 238 10.33 -11.51 -4.70
CA HIS A 238 11.55 -10.72 -4.50
C HIS A 238 11.36 -9.29 -4.98
N PHE A 239 12.22 -8.40 -4.47
CA PHE A 239 12.32 -7.01 -4.92
C PHE A 239 12.44 -6.94 -6.46
N PRO A 240 11.71 -6.03 -7.14
CA PRO A 240 10.92 -4.93 -6.59
C PRO A 240 9.47 -5.28 -6.20
N GLY A 241 9.06 -6.54 -6.30
CA GLY A 241 7.65 -6.91 -6.12
C GLY A 241 6.77 -6.49 -7.30
N ASP A 242 5.49 -6.23 -7.05
CA ASP A 242 4.55 -5.82 -8.11
C ASP A 242 4.70 -4.35 -8.53
N VAL A 243 5.47 -4.11 -9.59
CA VAL A 243 5.77 -2.76 -10.10
C VAL A 243 4.61 -2.05 -10.79
N ARG A 244 3.45 -2.70 -10.96
CA ARG A 244 2.27 -2.05 -11.56
C ARG A 244 1.66 -1.00 -10.63
N VAL A 245 2.03 -1.01 -9.34
CA VAL A 245 1.58 -0.04 -8.34
C VAL A 245 2.72 0.89 -7.95
N GLN A 246 2.48 2.20 -8.04
CA GLN A 246 3.48 3.22 -7.71
C GLN A 246 3.25 3.72 -6.29
N LEU A 247 4.14 3.36 -5.36
CA LEU A 247 4.05 3.76 -3.96
C LEU A 247 4.50 5.21 -3.75
N ASP A 248 3.78 5.93 -2.90
CA ASP A 248 4.22 7.21 -2.34
C ASP A 248 4.80 7.01 -0.94
N LEU A 249 6.10 6.77 -0.92
CA LEU A 249 6.85 6.54 0.31
C LEU A 249 7.00 7.81 1.17
N THR A 250 6.73 9.01 0.63
CA THR A 250 6.84 10.26 1.40
C THR A 250 5.66 10.47 2.36
N ARG A 251 4.55 9.77 2.10
CA ARG A 251 3.30 9.86 2.86
C ARG A 251 2.91 8.54 3.51
N ILE A 252 3.87 7.62 3.65
CA ILE A 252 3.67 6.37 4.40
C ILE A 252 3.21 6.66 5.83
N VAL A 253 2.22 5.91 6.29
CA VAL A 253 1.78 5.93 7.68
C VAL A 253 2.18 4.62 8.32
N SER A 254 3.18 4.68 9.21
CA SER A 254 3.68 3.51 9.91
C SER A 254 3.15 3.48 11.33
N MET A 255 2.63 2.34 11.74
CA MET A 255 2.30 2.07 13.15
C MET A 255 3.57 2.00 14.00
N TYR A 256 4.75 1.90 13.40
CA TYR A 256 6.02 1.99 14.11
C TYR A 256 6.45 3.42 14.42
N ASP A 257 5.77 4.45 13.92
CA ASP A 257 6.00 5.83 14.32
C ASP A 257 5.49 6.05 15.77
N THR A 258 6.42 6.15 16.72
CA THR A 258 6.11 6.27 18.15
C THR A 258 5.56 7.62 18.54
N ASP A 259 5.74 8.65 17.70
CA ASP A 259 5.18 9.98 17.92
C ASP A 259 3.72 10.02 17.42
N LEU A 260 3.42 9.29 16.34
CA LEU A 260 2.08 9.18 15.79
C LEU A 260 1.17 8.24 16.58
N VAL A 261 1.69 7.08 17.01
CA VAL A 261 0.91 6.05 17.72
C VAL A 261 1.58 5.60 19.03
N PRO A 262 1.78 6.51 20.00
CA PRO A 262 2.46 6.20 21.26
C PRO A 262 1.77 5.08 22.07
N SER A 263 0.46 4.86 21.91
CA SER A 263 -0.27 3.79 22.62
C SER A 263 0.23 2.39 22.26
N LEU A 264 0.82 2.19 21.07
CA LEU A 264 1.33 0.90 20.63
C LEU A 264 2.75 0.59 21.13
N VAL A 265 3.45 1.54 21.75
CA VAL A 265 4.81 1.32 22.27
C VAL A 265 4.80 0.24 23.35
N GLY A 266 3.91 0.37 24.33
CA GLY A 266 3.77 -0.62 25.41
C GLY A 266 3.25 -1.97 24.91
N ALA A 267 2.36 -1.96 23.90
CA ALA A 267 1.73 -3.16 23.36
C ALA A 267 2.73 -4.11 22.67
N ARG A 268 3.90 -3.62 22.27
CA ARG A 268 4.96 -4.39 21.59
C ARG A 268 6.03 -4.92 22.53
N TRP A 269 6.05 -4.46 23.77
CA TRP A 269 7.15 -4.72 24.67
C TRP A 269 7.29 -6.22 24.96
N GLY A 270 8.49 -6.76 24.72
CA GLY A 270 8.81 -8.18 24.96
C GLY A 270 8.26 -9.15 23.92
N LEU A 271 7.64 -8.65 22.84
CA LEU A 271 7.14 -9.46 21.73
C LEU A 271 8.15 -9.53 20.59
N GLU A 272 8.11 -10.62 19.82
CA GLU A 272 8.81 -10.65 18.53
C GLU A 272 8.05 -9.81 17.50
N ARG A 273 8.76 -9.29 16.49
CA ARG A 273 8.13 -8.45 15.44
C ARG A 273 6.93 -9.09 14.77
N ARG A 274 6.93 -10.41 14.58
CA ARG A 274 5.81 -11.15 13.96
C ARG A 274 4.54 -11.16 14.82
N GLU A 275 4.65 -10.80 16.09
CA GLU A 275 3.55 -10.74 17.05
C GLU A 275 3.10 -9.27 17.28
N HIS A 276 3.78 -8.29 16.66
CA HIS A 276 3.38 -6.90 16.73
C HIS A 276 2.03 -6.71 16.03
N ARG A 277 1.01 -6.35 16.79
CA ARG A 277 -0.34 -6.01 16.31
C ARG A 277 -0.63 -4.54 16.51
N VAL A 278 -1.71 -4.06 15.89
CA VAL A 278 -2.28 -2.73 16.19
C VAL A 278 -3.44 -2.82 17.19
N LEU A 279 -3.73 -4.03 17.66
CA LEU A 279 -4.74 -4.30 18.68
C LEU A 279 -4.46 -3.49 19.96
N GLY A 280 -5.49 -2.81 20.46
CA GLY A 280 -5.39 -1.98 21.67
C GLY A 280 -4.86 -0.56 21.43
N ILE A 281 -4.68 -0.15 20.17
CA ILE A 281 -4.44 1.25 19.82
C ILE A 281 -5.51 2.18 20.42
N SER A 282 -5.09 3.34 20.93
CA SER A 282 -6.01 4.30 21.53
C SER A 282 -6.91 4.98 20.48
N PRO A 283 -8.12 5.43 20.84
CA PRO A 283 -8.98 6.19 19.93
C PRO A 283 -8.32 7.46 19.39
N GLU A 284 -7.48 8.12 20.20
CA GLU A 284 -6.73 9.31 19.82
C GLU A 284 -5.72 9.01 18.70
N ASP A 285 -4.98 7.91 18.85
CA ASP A 285 -3.98 7.46 17.86
C ASP A 285 -4.66 7.01 16.57
N VAL A 286 -5.81 6.33 16.64
CA VAL A 286 -6.62 5.98 15.46
C VAL A 286 -7.05 7.24 14.71
N LEU A 287 -7.54 8.26 15.42
CA LEU A 287 -7.89 9.54 14.80
C LEU A 287 -6.68 10.22 14.15
N ALA A 288 -5.51 10.19 14.80
CA ALA A 288 -4.27 10.72 14.26
C ALA A 288 -3.86 10.02 12.96
N VAL A 289 -3.85 8.69 12.94
CA VAL A 289 -3.58 7.86 11.75
C VAL A 289 -4.54 8.19 10.62
N ARG A 290 -5.85 8.22 10.88
CA ARG A 290 -6.86 8.52 9.86
C ARG A 290 -6.68 9.94 9.32
N ASN A 291 -6.40 10.92 10.17
CA ASN A 291 -6.14 12.30 9.74
C ASN A 291 -4.89 12.41 8.86
N ARG A 292 -3.81 11.68 9.21
CA ARG A 292 -2.58 11.62 8.41
C ARG A 292 -2.85 11.04 7.01
N LEU A 293 -3.64 9.98 6.92
CA LEU A 293 -4.03 9.37 5.64
C LEU A 293 -4.92 10.28 4.79
N ARG A 294 -5.86 11.01 5.40
CA ARG A 294 -6.67 12.01 4.67
C ARG A 294 -5.82 13.10 4.04
N ALA A 295 -4.82 13.60 4.79
CA ALA A 295 -3.88 14.59 4.27
C ALA A 295 -3.02 14.04 3.12
N ALA A 296 -2.89 12.71 2.99
CA ALA A 296 -2.18 12.07 1.90
C ALA A 296 -3.00 11.88 0.62
N ALA A 297 -4.32 12.15 0.66
CA ALA A 297 -5.16 12.16 -0.53
C ALA A 297 -5.27 13.55 -1.18
N ALA A 298 -4.93 14.60 -0.44
CA ALA A 298 -4.87 15.99 -0.91
C ALA A 298 -3.58 16.26 -1.71
#